data_AF-A0A0B3B358-F1
#
_entry.id   AF-A0A0B3B358-F1
#
_cell.length_a   1.000
_cell.length_b   1.000
_cell.length_c   1.000
_cell.angle_alpha   90.00
_cell.angle_beta   90.00
_cell.angle_gamma   90.00
#
_symmetry.space_group_name_H-M   'P 1'
#
loop_
_entity.id
_entity.type
_entity.pdbx_description
1 polymer ?
#
loop_
_entity_poly.entity_id
_entity_poly.type
_entity_poly.pdbx_seq_one_letter_code
_entity_poly.pdbx_strand_id
1 'polypeptide(L)'
;MPGLLTHLSVGFFGFLLIYLGCYKSKNKIFYGLVFFIGQLIPDLLDFGIAGIKQGSFNPAVIMTNPLFRPLAILGHTFTNWLILATILFFIAFLFFRFKKISRESFIATIVSIIILLATTLIHIQLDKVIIETSYWI
;
A
#
# COMPACT_ATOMS: atom_id res chain seq x y z
N MET A 1 8.90 -2.64 -16.28
CA MET A 1 8.76 -1.35 -15.59
C MET A 1 9.70 -1.34 -14.39
N PRO A 2 10.85 -0.65 -14.49
CA PRO A 2 11.81 -0.50 -13.39
C PRO A 2 11.16 -0.15 -12.05
N GLY A 3 10.17 0.76 -12.02
CA GLY A 3 9.43 1.14 -10.80
C GLY A 3 8.77 -0.03 -10.08
N LEU A 4 7.95 -0.82 -10.79
CA LEU A 4 7.26 -2.00 -10.20
C LEU A 4 8.26 -3.01 -9.63
N LEU A 5 9.38 -3.26 -10.32
CA LEU A 5 10.41 -4.17 -9.82
C LEU A 5 11.04 -3.65 -8.54
N THR A 6 11.26 -2.33 -8.43
CA THR A 6 11.76 -1.73 -7.19
C THR A 6 10.77 -1.88 -6.05
N HIS A 7 9.49 -1.61 -6.27
CA HIS A 7 8.45 -1.77 -5.24
C HIS A 7 8.27 -3.21 -4.80
N LEU A 8 8.33 -4.18 -5.73
CA LEU A 8 8.35 -5.61 -5.40
C LEU A 8 9.57 -5.98 -4.56
N SER A 9 10.74 -5.46 -4.92
CA SER A 9 11.99 -5.74 -4.20
C SER A 9 11.96 -5.15 -2.79
N VAL A 10 11.62 -3.87 -2.65
CA VAL A 10 11.50 -3.21 -1.34
C VAL A 10 10.40 -3.85 -0.51
N GLY A 11 9.26 -4.18 -1.11
CA GLY A 11 8.18 -4.92 -0.46
C GLY A 11 8.67 -6.25 0.10
N PHE A 12 9.40 -7.02 -0.70
CA PHE A 12 9.91 -8.34 -0.30
C PHE A 12 10.95 -8.23 0.82
N PHE A 13 11.92 -7.33 0.71
CA PHE A 13 12.92 -7.15 1.77
C PHE A 13 12.31 -6.58 3.04
N GLY A 14 11.36 -5.64 2.94
CA GLY A 14 10.62 -5.13 4.09
C GLY A 14 9.75 -6.20 4.76
N PHE A 15 9.11 -7.08 3.98
CA PHE A 15 8.43 -8.27 4.50
C PHE A 15 9.38 -9.12 5.35
N LEU A 16 10.57 -9.44 4.80
CA LEU A 16 11.56 -10.26 5.50
C LEU A 16 12.05 -9.58 6.78
N LEU A 17 12.32 -8.28 6.74
CA LEU A 17 12.73 -7.50 7.91
C LEU A 17 11.68 -7.54 9.02
N ILE A 18 10.40 -7.36 8.71
CA ILE A 18 9.32 -7.44 9.70
C ILE A 18 9.14 -8.87 10.19
N TYR A 19 9.18 -9.86 9.30
CA TYR A 19 9.02 -11.27 9.64
C TYR A 19 10.11 -11.73 10.62
N LEU A 20 11.37 -11.36 10.37
CA LEU A 20 12.51 -11.71 11.21
C LEU A 20 12.60 -10.84 12.48
N GLY A 21 12.35 -9.53 12.37
CA GLY A 21 12.43 -8.59 13.48
C GLY A 21 11.32 -8.80 14.52
N CYS A 22 10.12 -9.17 14.08
CA CYS A 22 8.99 -9.48 14.97
C CYS A 22 8.89 -10.97 15.32
N TYR A 23 10.00 -11.72 15.42
CA TYR A 23 9.99 -13.18 15.54
C TYR A 23 9.10 -13.75 16.68
N LYS A 24 8.92 -12.99 17.79
CA LYS A 24 8.08 -13.34 18.95
C LYS A 24 6.59 -13.03 18.76
N SER A 25 6.23 -12.22 17.78
CA SER A 25 4.84 -11.88 17.49
C SER A 25 4.14 -13.02 16.76
N LYS A 26 2.94 -13.40 17.23
CA LYS A 26 2.07 -14.36 16.53
C LYS A 26 1.62 -13.84 15.15
N ASN A 27 1.60 -12.51 14.96
CA ASN A 27 1.12 -11.86 13.74
C ASN A 27 2.25 -11.43 12.79
N LYS A 28 3.49 -11.89 13.01
CA LYS A 28 4.66 -11.43 12.22
C LYS A 28 4.53 -11.63 10.71
N ILE A 29 3.95 -12.76 10.27
CA ILE A 29 3.69 -13.02 8.84
C ILE A 29 2.67 -12.02 8.31
N PHE A 30 1.58 -11.82 9.06
CA PHE A 30 0.53 -10.88 8.68
C PHE A 30 1.06 -9.45 8.56
N TYR A 31 1.86 -8.98 9.52
CA TYR A 31 2.48 -7.66 9.47
C TYR A 31 3.45 -7.51 8.29
N GLY A 32 4.26 -8.54 8.02
CA GLY A 32 5.10 -8.57 6.82
C GLY A 32 4.26 -8.47 5.55
N LEU A 33 3.16 -9.23 5.45
CA LEU A 33 2.27 -9.19 4.29
C LEU A 33 1.61 -7.83 4.11
N VAL A 34 1.19 -7.18 5.20
CA VAL A 34 0.64 -5.83 5.15
C VAL A 34 1.67 -4.84 4.58
N PHE A 35 2.95 -4.97 4.98
CA PHE A 35 4.02 -4.18 4.37
C PHE A 35 4.22 -4.51 2.90
N PHE A 36 4.27 -5.79 2.53
CA PHE A 36 4.44 -6.18 1.13
C PHE A 36 3.31 -5.62 0.25
N ILE A 37 2.08 -5.80 0.69
CA ILE A 37 0.88 -5.33 0.00
C ILE A 37 0.84 -3.79 -0.04
N GLY A 38 1.22 -3.11 1.04
CA GLY A 38 1.25 -1.65 1.08
C GLY A 38 2.21 -1.02 0.06
N GLN A 39 3.23 -1.75 -0.41
CA GLN A 39 4.08 -1.32 -1.52
C GLN A 39 3.46 -1.54 -2.89
N LEU A 40 2.41 -2.36 -3.01
CA LEU A 40 1.79 -2.71 -4.29
C LEU A 40 0.44 -2.05 -4.51
N ILE A 41 -0.31 -1.74 -3.44
CA ILE A 41 -1.65 -1.16 -3.59
C ILE A 41 -1.64 0.14 -4.41
N PRO A 42 -0.73 1.11 -4.19
CA PRO A 42 -0.77 2.35 -4.97
C PRO A 42 -0.67 2.10 -6.48
N ASP A 43 0.29 1.27 -6.92
CA ASP A 43 0.45 0.82 -8.32
C ASP A 43 -0.75 0.01 -8.85
N LEU A 44 -1.38 -0.78 -7.99
CA LEU A 44 -2.58 -1.54 -8.36
C LEU A 44 -3.80 -0.62 -8.55
N LEU A 45 -3.88 0.48 -7.79
CA LEU A 45 -4.98 1.43 -7.89
C LEU A 45 -4.94 2.21 -9.20
N ASP A 46 -3.78 2.66 -9.66
CA ASP A 46 -3.66 3.42 -10.90
C ASP A 46 -3.52 2.50 -12.13
N PHE A 47 -2.44 1.73 -12.24
CA PHE A 47 -2.15 0.89 -13.40
C PHE A 47 -3.05 -0.35 -13.46
N GLY A 48 -3.34 -0.96 -12.30
CA GLY A 48 -4.18 -2.16 -12.23
C GLY A 48 -5.60 -1.89 -12.70
N ILE A 49 -6.29 -0.90 -12.10
CA ILE A 49 -7.68 -0.57 -12.47
C ILE A 49 -7.77 -0.08 -13.92
N ALA A 50 -6.88 0.83 -14.33
CA ALA A 50 -6.90 1.38 -15.69
C ALA A 50 -6.54 0.31 -16.75
N GLY A 51 -5.61 -0.59 -16.44
CA GLY A 51 -5.21 -1.71 -17.29
C GLY A 51 -6.31 -2.75 -17.47
N ILE A 52 -7.02 -3.13 -16.40
CA ILE A 52 -8.19 -4.01 -16.49
C ILE A 52 -9.25 -3.39 -17.39
N LYS A 53 -9.53 -2.08 -17.21
CA LYS A 53 -10.54 -1.37 -18.00
C LYS A 53 -10.20 -1.32 -19.50
N GLN A 54 -8.91 -1.22 -19.84
CA GLN A 54 -8.46 -1.18 -21.24
C GLN A 54 -8.11 -2.56 -21.81
N GLY A 55 -8.09 -3.61 -21.00
CA GLY A 55 -7.62 -4.93 -21.42
C GLY A 55 -6.15 -4.95 -21.85
N SER A 56 -5.33 -4.07 -21.26
CA SER A 56 -3.92 -3.91 -21.65
C SER A 56 -3.02 -3.86 -20.43
N PHE A 57 -1.85 -4.48 -20.56
CA PHE A 57 -0.74 -4.38 -19.61
C PHE A 57 0.34 -3.40 -20.08
N ASN A 58 0.15 -2.76 -21.24
CA ASN A 58 1.11 -1.78 -21.76
C ASN A 58 0.91 -0.42 -21.06
N PRO A 59 1.88 0.06 -20.25
CA PRO A 59 1.74 1.30 -19.49
C PRO A 59 1.44 2.51 -20.36
N ALA A 60 2.02 2.59 -21.57
CA ALA A 60 1.78 3.70 -22.48
C ALA A 60 0.31 3.77 -22.91
N VAL A 61 -0.33 2.61 -23.09
CA VAL A 61 -1.78 2.54 -23.39
C VAL A 61 -2.58 2.89 -22.14
N ILE A 62 -2.22 2.33 -20.99
CA ILE A 62 -2.88 2.57 -19.69
C ILE A 62 -2.94 4.05 -19.34
N MET A 63 -1.84 4.78 -19.56
CA MET A 63 -1.73 6.20 -19.27
C MET A 63 -2.64 7.08 -20.13
N THR A 64 -3.14 6.58 -21.27
CA THR A 64 -4.14 7.29 -22.08
C THR A 64 -5.55 7.17 -21.51
N ASN A 65 -5.78 6.27 -20.53
CA ASN A 65 -7.09 6.12 -19.90
C ASN A 65 -7.45 7.39 -19.12
N PRO A 66 -8.64 8.00 -19.33
CA PRO A 66 -9.07 9.15 -18.55
C PRO A 66 -9.14 8.90 -17.03
N LEU A 67 -9.29 7.63 -16.59
CA LEU A 67 -9.27 7.26 -15.18
C LEU A 67 -7.86 7.24 -14.57
N PHE A 68 -6.80 7.13 -15.37
CA PHE A 68 -5.44 6.99 -14.87
C PHE A 68 -5.04 8.18 -13.99
N ARG A 69 -5.26 9.41 -14.46
CA ARG A 69 -4.91 10.63 -13.70
C ARG A 69 -5.64 10.75 -12.36
N PRO A 70 -6.97 10.62 -12.29
CA PRO A 70 -7.69 10.59 -11.01
C PRO A 70 -7.18 9.50 -10.05
N LEU A 71 -6.95 8.29 -10.55
CA LEU A 71 -6.48 7.16 -9.74
C LEU A 71 -5.06 7.39 -9.21
N ALA A 72 -4.18 7.94 -10.05
CA ALA A 72 -2.83 8.31 -9.64
C ALA A 72 -2.84 9.40 -8.55
N ILE A 73 -3.70 10.42 -8.66
CA ILE A 73 -3.86 11.43 -7.60
C ILE A 73 -4.33 10.78 -6.30
N LEU A 74 -5.26 9.83 -6.38
CA LEU A 74 -5.75 9.11 -5.20
C LEU A 74 -4.65 8.25 -4.56
N GLY A 75 -3.93 7.47 -5.36
CA GLY A 75 -2.89 6.53 -4.93
C GLY A 75 -1.59 7.19 -4.47
N HIS A 76 -1.23 8.36 -5.00
CA HIS A 76 0.06 9.01 -4.73
C HIS A 76 -0.01 10.23 -3.80
N THR A 77 -1.18 10.48 -3.21
CA THR A 77 -1.34 11.56 -2.21
C THR A 77 -1.42 10.97 -0.81
N PHE A 78 -0.38 11.18 0.00
CA PHE A 78 -0.32 10.65 1.37
C PHE A 78 -1.51 11.08 2.26
N THR A 79 -2.03 12.30 2.07
CA THR A 79 -3.23 12.77 2.79
C THR A 79 -4.45 11.86 2.56
N ASN A 80 -4.63 11.33 1.36
CA ASN A 80 -5.74 10.40 1.07
C ASN A 80 -5.60 9.10 1.85
N TRP A 81 -4.37 8.58 1.96
CA TRP A 81 -4.07 7.41 2.78
C TRP A 81 -4.29 7.66 4.27
N LEU A 82 -3.93 8.84 4.76
CA LEU A 82 -4.20 9.24 6.15
C LEU A 82 -5.71 9.32 6.43
N ILE A 83 -6.49 9.87 5.51
CA ILE A 83 -7.96 9.90 5.61
C ILE A 83 -8.51 8.47 5.63
N LEU A 84 -8.08 7.61 4.70
CA LEU A 84 -8.52 6.21 4.66
C LEU A 84 -8.16 5.47 5.96
N ALA A 85 -6.94 5.62 6.45
CA ALA A 85 -6.50 5.04 7.71
C ALA A 85 -7.33 5.51 8.91
N THR A 86 -7.70 6.80 8.93
CA THR A 86 -8.58 7.37 9.96
C THR A 86 -9.97 6.73 9.92
N ILE A 87 -10.55 6.57 8.72
CA ILE A 87 -11.84 5.88 8.55
C ILE A 87 -11.75 4.43 9.03
N LEU A 88 -10.71 3.70 8.62
CA LEU A 88 -10.50 2.31 9.03
C LEU A 88 -10.30 2.18 10.55
N PHE A 89 -9.59 3.14 11.17
CA PHE A 89 -9.45 3.21 12.62
C PHE A 89 -10.81 3.35 13.31
N PHE A 90 -11.66 4.27 12.85
CA PHE A 90 -13.00 4.45 13.43
C PHE A 90 -13.88 3.20 13.27
N ILE A 91 -13.84 2.55 12.11
CA ILE A 91 -14.57 1.29 11.88
C ILE A 91 -14.09 0.20 12.85
N ALA A 92 -12.76 0.01 12.97
CA ALA A 92 -12.18 -0.95 13.90
C ALA A 92 -12.53 -0.63 15.36
N PHE A 93 -12.51 0.65 15.73
CA PHE A 93 -12.89 1.12 17.06
C PHE A 93 -14.36 0.82 17.37
N LEU A 94 -15.28 1.07 16.44
CA LEU A 94 -16.69 0.74 16.59
C LEU A 94 -16.89 -0.77 16.78
N PHE A 95 -16.25 -1.60 15.95
CA PHE A 95 -16.31 -3.06 16.09
C PHE A 95 -15.77 -3.54 17.44
N PHE A 96 -14.68 -2.93 17.93
CA PHE A 96 -14.17 -3.21 19.26
C PHE A 96 -15.17 -2.79 20.36
N ARG A 97 -15.74 -1.58 20.26
CA ARG A 97 -16.69 -1.04 21.23
C ARG A 97 -17.98 -1.87 21.34
N PHE A 98 -18.44 -2.44 20.23
CA PHE A 98 -19.58 -3.35 20.15
C PHE A 98 -19.20 -4.82 20.40
N LYS A 99 -17.98 -5.10 20.88
CA LYS A 99 -17.47 -6.44 21.20
C LYS A 99 -17.55 -7.42 20.01
N LYS A 100 -17.48 -6.91 18.78
CA LYS A 100 -17.44 -7.73 17.55
C LYS A 100 -16.05 -8.29 17.24
N ILE A 101 -15.01 -7.64 17.76
CA ILE A 101 -13.62 -8.11 17.66
C ILE A 101 -12.96 -8.14 19.05
N SER A 102 -12.00 -9.04 19.23
CA SER A 102 -11.24 -9.15 20.47
C SER A 102 -10.24 -7.99 20.61
N ARG A 103 -9.72 -7.78 21.84
CA ARG A 103 -8.66 -6.78 22.09
C ARG A 103 -7.39 -7.09 21.29
N GLU A 104 -7.02 -8.37 21.18
CA GLU A 104 -5.86 -8.79 20.41
C GLU A 104 -6.03 -8.49 18.92
N SER A 105 -7.20 -8.80 18.35
CA SER A 105 -7.52 -8.48 16.96
C SER A 105 -7.55 -6.99 16.71
N PHE A 106 -8.14 -6.20 17.62
CA PHE A 106 -8.15 -4.74 17.51
C PHE A 106 -6.73 -4.16 17.48
N ILE A 107 -5.86 -4.57 18.41
CA ILE A 107 -4.46 -4.13 18.43
C ILE A 107 -3.75 -4.52 17.13
N ALA A 108 -3.94 -5.76 16.66
CA ALA A 108 -3.37 -6.21 15.40
C ALA A 108 -3.82 -5.35 14.22
N THR A 109 -5.11 -5.00 14.14
CA THR A 109 -5.64 -4.09 13.12
C THR A 109 -5.01 -2.70 13.20
N ILE A 110 -4.87 -2.12 14.41
CA ILE A 110 -4.24 -0.81 14.56
C ILE A 110 -2.78 -0.84 14.11
N VAL A 111 -2.02 -1.86 14.51
CA VAL A 111 -0.63 -2.04 14.07
C VAL A 111 -0.56 -2.18 12.54
N SER A 112 -1.46 -2.94 11.92
CA SER A 112 -1.52 -3.08 10.47
C SER A 112 -1.85 -1.76 9.76
N ILE A 113 -2.75 -0.93 10.29
CA ILE A 113 -3.02 0.41 9.73
C ILE A 113 -1.76 1.27 9.79
N ILE A 114 -1.03 1.25 10.91
CA ILE A 114 0.24 2.00 11.06
C ILE A 114 1.29 1.51 10.07
N ILE A 115 1.47 0.19 9.94
CA ILE A 115 2.40 -0.41 8.97
C ILE A 115 2.01 0.01 7.56
N LEU A 116 0.74 -0.11 7.19
CA LEU A 116 0.25 0.28 5.87
C LEU A 116 0.58 1.75 5.57
N LEU A 117 0.32 2.67 6.50
CA LEU A 117 0.67 4.09 6.34
C LEU A 117 2.18 4.31 6.15
N ALA A 118 3.01 3.66 6.98
CA ALA A 118 4.46 3.78 6.88
C ALA A 118 4.97 3.23 5.54
N THR A 119 4.46 2.09 5.11
CA THR A 119 4.81 1.48 3.83
C THR A 119 4.38 2.35 2.65
N THR A 120 3.15 2.86 2.65
CA THR A 120 2.68 3.73 1.56
C THR A 120 3.47 5.05 1.52
N LEU A 121 3.89 5.58 2.67
CA LEU A 121 4.81 6.71 2.69
C LEU A 121 6.13 6.34 2.00
N ILE A 122 6.72 5.18 2.34
CA ILE A 122 7.95 4.70 1.69
C ILE A 122 7.74 4.56 0.18
N HIS A 123 6.62 3.96 -0.26
CA HIS A 123 6.27 3.81 -1.67
C HIS A 123 6.29 5.17 -2.40
N ILE A 124 5.54 6.16 -1.87
CA ILE A 124 5.45 7.50 -2.47
C ILE A 124 6.83 8.18 -2.51
N GLN A 125 7.68 7.99 -1.50
CA GLN A 125 9.04 8.54 -1.53
C GLN A 125 9.93 7.81 -2.55
N LEU A 126 9.79 6.50 -2.68
CA LEU A 126 10.52 5.73 -3.69
C LEU A 126 10.14 6.18 -5.10
N ASP A 127 8.87 6.45 -5.35
CA ASP A 127 8.45 6.99 -6.64
C ASP A 127 9.06 8.35 -6.94
N LYS A 128 9.11 9.24 -5.95
CA LYS A 128 9.82 10.52 -6.12
C LYS A 128 11.30 10.31 -6.44
N VAL A 129 11.96 9.37 -5.77
CA VAL A 129 13.39 9.14 -6.00
C VAL A 129 13.65 8.42 -7.32
N ILE A 130 12.83 7.44 -7.70
CA ILE A 130 13.09 6.51 -8.82
C ILE A 130 12.38 6.97 -10.09
N ILE A 131 11.11 7.37 -10.04
CA ILE A 131 10.35 7.76 -11.23
C ILE A 131 10.84 9.13 -11.74
N GLU A 132 11.11 10.10 -10.85
CA GLU A 132 11.64 11.40 -11.26
C GLU A 132 13.06 11.31 -11.84
N THR A 133 13.83 10.25 -11.50
CA THR A 133 15.18 10.03 -12.04
C THR A 133 15.24 9.08 -13.24
N SER A 134 14.26 8.18 -13.42
CA SER A 134 14.36 7.05 -14.37
C SER A 134 13.35 7.06 -15.52
N TYR A 135 12.27 7.86 -15.46
CA TYR A 135 11.18 7.83 -16.46
C TYR A 135 10.84 9.18 -17.11
N TRP A 136 11.43 10.28 -16.64
CA TRP A 136 11.25 11.64 -17.22
C TRP A 136 12.52 12.18 -17.91
N ILE A 137 13.43 11.29 -18.29
CA ILE A 137 14.51 11.55 -19.27
C ILE A 137 14.19 10.77 -20.54
#